data_AF-A0A4V1STN7-F1
#
_entry.id   AF-A0A4V1STN7-F1
#
_cell.length_a   1.000
_cell.length_b   1.000
_cell.length_c   1.000
_cell.angle_alpha   90.00
_cell.angle_beta   90.00
_cell.angle_gamma   90.00
#
_symmetry.space_group_name_H-M   'P 1'
#
loop_
_entity.id
_entity.type
_entity.pdbx_description
1 polymer ?
#
loop_
_entity_poly.entity_id
_entity_poly.type
_entity_poly.pdbx_seq_one_letter_code
_entity_poly.pdbx_strand_id
1 'polypeptide(L)'
;MNLCLDFGNTNCKAALVEQDNFLHQFSFTRATALQAIEDILLTYRPENAILSSVIKHDEQITQLLENHCKKVVILNEKTNLPFFNAYGTPEQLGVDRLALAAGALKVFPGENCLVICVGTAITYNYITSSKYFRGGAISPGPRLRFESLHTQTDKLPLLEEEMGYAPV
;
A
#
# COMPACT_ATOMS: atom_id res chain seq x y z
N MET A 1 -0.60 6.27 -19.88
CA MET A 1 -0.11 5.27 -18.90
C MET A 1 0.57 5.91 -17.68
N ASN A 2 0.24 5.42 -16.48
CA ASN A 2 0.80 5.86 -15.20
C ASN A 2 1.46 4.68 -14.45
N LEU A 3 2.52 4.94 -13.70
CA LEU A 3 3.18 3.99 -12.81
C LEU A 3 2.76 4.23 -11.36
N CYS A 4 2.21 3.21 -10.72
CA CYS A 4 1.85 3.24 -9.30
C CYS A 4 2.77 2.32 -8.52
N LEU A 5 3.38 2.81 -7.45
CA LEU A 5 4.32 2.07 -6.61
C LEU A 5 3.80 2.01 -5.16
N ASP A 6 3.85 0.83 -4.56
CA ASP A 6 3.43 0.58 -3.17
C ASP A 6 4.52 -0.20 -2.44
N PHE A 7 5.25 0.48 -1.56
CA PHE A 7 6.36 -0.08 -0.80
C PHE A 7 5.92 -0.38 0.63
N GLY A 8 5.60 -1.65 0.85
CA GLY A 8 5.18 -2.18 2.14
C GLY A 8 6.34 -2.79 2.94
N ASN A 9 6.01 -3.26 4.14
CA ASN A 9 7.00 -3.90 5.01
C ASN A 9 7.56 -5.20 4.42
N THR A 10 6.71 -6.03 3.82
CA THR A 10 7.11 -7.34 3.29
C THR A 10 7.64 -7.25 1.86
N ASN A 11 6.92 -6.56 0.95
CA ASN A 11 7.26 -6.49 -0.47
C ASN A 11 7.07 -5.07 -1.01
N CYS A 12 7.78 -4.77 -2.09
CA CYS A 12 7.54 -3.61 -2.94
C CYS A 12 6.77 -4.05 -4.18
N LYS A 13 5.71 -3.31 -4.51
CA LYS A 13 4.84 -3.59 -5.65
C LYS A 13 4.85 -2.41 -6.61
N ALA A 14 4.67 -2.71 -7.88
CA ALA A 14 4.45 -1.70 -8.91
C ALA A 14 3.33 -2.13 -9.85
N ALA A 15 2.62 -1.17 -10.44
CA ALA A 15 1.61 -1.42 -11.43
C ALA A 15 1.63 -0.33 -12.51
N LEU A 16 1.51 -0.75 -13.77
CA LEU A 16 1.24 0.15 -14.88
C LEU A 16 -0.27 0.21 -15.10
N VAL A 17 -0.82 1.42 -15.10
CA VAL A 17 -2.27 1.66 -15.14
C VAL A 17 -2.61 2.63 -16.26
N GLU A 18 -3.67 2.34 -17.00
CA GLU A 18 -4.23 3.24 -18.02
C GLU A 18 -5.75 3.24 -17.96
N GLN A 19 -6.35 4.43 -17.83
CA GLN A 19 -7.81 4.60 -17.74
C GLN A 19 -8.48 3.60 -16.78
N ASP A 20 -7.93 3.48 -15.56
CA ASP A 20 -8.36 2.56 -14.49
C ASP A 20 -8.12 1.06 -14.73
N ASN A 21 -7.49 0.67 -15.84
CA ASN A 21 -7.13 -0.71 -16.11
C ASN A 21 -5.68 -1.00 -15.72
N PHE A 22 -5.46 -2.10 -15.01
CA PHE A 22 -4.12 -2.64 -14.77
C PHE A 22 -3.58 -3.28 -16.05
N LEU A 23 -2.49 -2.74 -16.57
CA LEU A 23 -1.79 -3.29 -17.75
C LEU A 23 -0.77 -4.34 -17.33
N HIS A 24 0.06 -4.00 -16.34
CA HIS A 24 1.09 -4.87 -15.79
C HIS A 24 1.18 -4.69 -14.27
N GLN A 25 1.54 -5.77 -13.58
CA GLN A 25 1.77 -5.78 -12.13
C GLN A 25 3.10 -6.46 -11.86
N PHE A 26 3.85 -5.88 -10.93
CA PHE A 26 5.19 -6.33 -10.55
C PHE A 26 5.28 -6.43 -9.03
N SER A 27 6.08 -7.38 -8.57
CA SER A 27 6.42 -7.53 -7.16
C SER A 27 7.91 -7.83 -7.06
N PHE A 28 8.59 -7.16 -6.14
CA PHE A 28 10.02 -7.29 -5.93
C PHE A 28 10.37 -7.01 -4.47
N THR A 29 11.56 -7.46 -4.07
CA THR A 29 12.09 -7.18 -2.73
C THR A 29 12.63 -5.75 -2.68
N ARG A 30 12.86 -5.23 -1.46
CA ARG A 30 13.53 -3.93 -1.28
C ARG A 30 14.92 -3.89 -1.89
N ALA A 31 15.67 -4.99 -1.81
CA ALA A 31 17.03 -5.09 -2.32
C ALA A 31 17.09 -4.99 -3.85
N THR A 32 16.03 -5.43 -4.54
CA THR A 32 15.95 -5.44 -6.00
C THR A 32 15.09 -4.31 -6.55
N ALA A 33 14.56 -3.43 -5.70
CA ALA A 33 13.57 -2.42 -6.08
C ALA A 33 14.12 -1.40 -7.07
N LEU A 34 15.33 -0.89 -6.83
CA LEU A 34 15.94 0.14 -7.68
C LEU A 34 16.09 -0.36 -9.13
N GLN A 35 16.72 -1.52 -9.32
CA GLN A 35 16.90 -2.11 -10.65
C GLN A 35 15.57 -2.42 -11.33
N ALA A 36 14.62 -3.03 -10.60
CA ALA A 36 13.32 -3.37 -11.18
C ALA A 36 12.56 -2.13 -11.67
N ILE A 37 12.66 -1.01 -10.95
CA ILE A 37 12.01 0.24 -11.34
C ILE A 37 12.69 0.87 -12.54
N GLU A 38 14.03 0.83 -12.61
CA GLU A 38 14.78 1.26 -13.79
C GLU A 38 14.35 0.48 -15.04
N ASP A 39 14.28 -0.85 -14.93
CA ASP A 39 13.86 -1.72 -16.02
C ASP A 39 12.42 -1.39 -16.49
N ILE A 40 11.50 -1.14 -15.54
CA ILE A 40 10.11 -0.73 -15.84
C ILE A 40 10.08 0.61 -16.56
N LEU A 41 10.84 1.60 -16.09
CA LEU A 41 10.85 2.95 -16.67
C LEU A 41 11.43 2.95 -18.09
N LEU A 42 12.52 2.21 -18.32
CA LEU A 42 13.15 2.11 -19.63
C LEU A 42 12.29 1.34 -20.65
N THR A 43 11.64 0.28 -20.19
CA THR A 43 10.81 -0.59 -21.03
C THR A 43 9.49 0.07 -21.42
N TYR A 44 8.76 0.60 -20.43
CA TYR A 44 7.38 1.03 -20.63
C TYR A 44 7.22 2.55 -20.77
N ARG A 45 8.19 3.34 -20.26
CA ARG A 45 8.19 4.81 -20.35
C ARG A 45 6.84 5.44 -19.90
N PRO A 46 6.38 5.16 -18.68
CA PRO A 46 5.14 5.75 -18.15
C PRO A 46 5.27 7.28 -18.07
N GLU A 47 4.16 7.99 -18.32
CA GLU A 47 4.17 9.46 -18.36
C GLU A 47 4.24 10.07 -16.95
N ASN A 48 3.52 9.46 -16.00
CA ASN A 48 3.44 9.93 -14.63
C ASN A 48 3.69 8.77 -13.66
N ALA A 49 4.16 9.10 -12.46
CA ALA A 49 4.34 8.14 -11.38
C ALA A 49 3.72 8.62 -10.06
N ILE A 50 3.27 7.67 -9.24
CA ILE A 50 2.93 7.90 -7.84
C ILE A 50 3.60 6.83 -6.97
N LEU A 51 4.23 7.24 -5.88
CA LEU A 51 4.88 6.35 -4.91
C LEU A 51 4.24 6.48 -3.53
N SER A 52 3.71 5.38 -3.03
CA SER A 52 3.33 5.16 -1.64
C SER A 52 4.40 4.33 -0.96
N SER A 53 4.89 4.75 0.21
CA SER A 53 5.92 4.01 0.95
C SER A 53 5.75 4.18 2.45
N VAL A 54 5.60 3.06 3.15
CA VAL A 54 5.57 3.01 4.62
C VAL A 54 6.93 2.58 5.22
N ILE A 55 7.96 2.59 4.38
CA ILE A 55 9.31 2.15 4.71
C ILE A 55 10.32 3.20 4.29
N LYS A 56 11.50 3.18 4.93
CA LYS A 56 12.66 3.86 4.35
C LYS A 56 13.12 3.06 3.12
N HIS A 57 13.22 3.75 1.99
CA HIS A 57 13.67 3.20 0.71
C HIS A 57 14.83 4.05 0.16
N ASP A 58 15.46 3.56 -0.91
CA ASP A 58 16.58 4.26 -1.54
C ASP A 58 16.11 5.57 -2.19
N GLU A 59 16.76 6.68 -1.85
CA GLU A 59 16.46 8.02 -2.38
C GLU A 59 16.66 8.09 -3.91
N GLN A 60 17.51 7.23 -4.47
CA GLN A 60 17.73 7.12 -5.91
C GLN A 60 16.45 6.74 -6.66
N ILE A 61 15.50 6.02 -6.02
CA ILE A 61 14.23 5.67 -6.65
C ILE A 61 13.44 6.92 -7.00
N THR A 62 13.34 7.89 -6.07
CA THR A 62 12.63 9.15 -6.32
C THR A 62 13.28 9.93 -7.45
N GLN A 63 14.61 10.05 -7.44
CA GLN A 63 15.36 10.72 -8.51
C GLN A 63 15.14 10.05 -9.87
N LEU A 64 15.12 8.72 -9.89
CA LEU A 64 14.91 7.95 -11.11
C LEU A 64 13.51 8.18 -11.69
N LEU A 65 12.49 8.23 -10.84
CA LEU A 65 11.12 8.58 -11.26
C LEU A 65 11.06 10.01 -11.81
N GLU A 66 11.68 10.97 -11.15
CA GLU A 66 11.68 12.38 -11.57
C GLU A 66 12.41 12.59 -12.90
N ASN A 67 13.45 11.79 -13.18
CA ASN A 67 14.19 11.85 -14.43
C ASN A 67 13.43 11.25 -15.62
N HIS A 68 12.52 10.30 -15.39
CA HIS A 68 11.84 9.54 -16.44
C HIS A 68 10.36 9.89 -16.62
N CYS A 69 9.71 10.46 -15.61
CA CYS A 69 8.30 10.83 -15.62
C CYS A 69 8.12 12.34 -15.61
N LYS A 70 7.10 12.84 -16.31
CA LYS A 70 6.78 14.28 -16.35
C LYS A 70 6.23 14.79 -15.02
N LYS A 71 5.53 13.92 -14.29
CA LYS A 71 4.95 14.22 -12.99
C LYS A 71 5.16 13.04 -12.06
N VAL A 72 5.72 13.32 -10.89
CA VAL A 72 5.89 12.36 -9.80
C VAL A 72 5.15 12.87 -8.58
N VAL A 73 4.37 12.00 -7.95
CA VAL A 73 3.72 12.28 -6.67
C VAL A 73 4.27 11.31 -5.64
N ILE A 74 4.89 11.85 -4.59
CA ILE A 74 5.20 11.07 -3.39
C ILE A 74 4.01 11.23 -2.45
N LEU A 75 3.26 10.15 -2.24
CA LEU A 75 2.05 10.17 -1.43
C LEU A 75 2.42 10.43 0.04
N ASN A 76 1.83 11.48 0.60
CA ASN A 76 2.07 11.94 1.97
C ASN A 76 0.82 12.69 2.50
N GLU A 77 0.90 13.18 3.74
CA GLU A 77 -0.17 13.89 4.43
C GLU A 77 -0.56 15.22 3.76
N LYS A 78 0.35 15.81 2.96
CA LYS A 78 0.14 17.06 2.23
C LYS A 78 -0.46 16.85 0.83
N THR A 79 -0.57 15.59 0.39
CA THR A 79 -1.15 15.26 -0.91
C THR A 79 -2.63 15.68 -0.91
N ASN A 80 -3.07 16.32 -2.00
CA ASN A 80 -4.48 16.69 -2.13
C ASN A 80 -5.33 15.42 -2.32
N LEU A 81 -6.07 15.04 -1.28
CA LEU A 81 -6.86 13.80 -1.22
C LEU A 81 -8.35 14.08 -1.45
N PRO A 82 -9.13 13.10 -1.95
CA PRO A 82 -10.56 13.25 -2.16
C PRO A 82 -11.38 13.20 -0.87
N PHE A 83 -10.75 13.32 0.30
CA PHE A 83 -11.36 13.23 1.62
C PHE A 83 -10.61 14.09 2.65
N PHE A 84 -11.29 14.41 3.75
CA PHE A 84 -10.71 15.07 4.90
C PHE A 84 -10.10 14.03 5.84
N ASN A 85 -8.80 14.16 6.12
CA ASN A 85 -8.15 13.35 7.13
C ASN A 85 -8.49 13.89 8.53
N ALA A 86 -9.46 13.29 9.21
CA ALA A 86 -9.88 13.67 10.56
C ALA A 86 -9.18 12.81 11.65
N TYR A 87 -8.03 12.24 11.33
CA TYR A 87 -7.19 11.55 12.30
C TYR A 87 -6.54 12.55 13.25
N GLY A 88 -6.42 12.21 14.53
CA GLY A 88 -5.89 13.13 15.55
C GLY A 88 -4.41 13.50 15.35
N THR A 89 -3.65 12.61 14.71
CA THR A 89 -2.23 12.81 14.36
C THR A 89 -2.00 12.44 12.88
N PRO A 90 -2.42 13.28 11.93
CA PRO A 90 -2.38 12.99 10.49
C PRO A 90 -1.01 12.53 9.98
N GLU A 91 0.07 13.08 10.55
CA GLU A 91 1.47 12.82 10.17
C GLU A 91 1.95 11.43 10.58
N GLN A 92 1.27 10.78 11.53
CA GLN A 92 1.59 9.42 11.99
C GLN A 92 0.82 8.35 11.23
N LEU A 93 -0.12 8.75 10.37
CA LEU A 93 -0.93 7.81 9.61
C LEU A 93 -0.10 7.23 8.46
N GLY A 94 -0.07 5.90 8.35
CA GLY A 94 0.53 5.21 7.20
C GLY A 94 -0.06 5.71 5.88
N VAL A 95 0.81 6.08 4.93
CA VAL A 95 0.40 6.65 3.63
C VAL A 95 -0.35 5.64 2.76
N ASP A 96 -0.10 4.35 2.95
CA ASP A 96 -0.87 3.25 2.36
C ASP A 96 -2.36 3.33 2.73
N ARG A 97 -2.67 3.71 3.98
CA ARG A 97 -4.05 3.89 4.45
C ARG A 97 -4.75 5.07 3.79
N LEU A 98 -4.00 6.10 3.39
CA LEU A 98 -4.53 7.22 2.60
C LEU A 98 -4.93 6.76 1.19
N ALA A 99 -4.09 5.94 0.55
CA ALA A 99 -4.40 5.36 -0.76
C ALA A 99 -5.64 4.45 -0.69
N LEU A 100 -5.73 3.59 0.34
CA LEU A 100 -6.91 2.73 0.56
C LEU A 100 -8.20 3.54 0.71
N ALA A 101 -8.15 4.63 1.48
CA ALA A 101 -9.30 5.52 1.66
C ALA A 101 -9.73 6.21 0.36
N ALA A 102 -8.76 6.69 -0.43
CA ALA A 102 -9.05 7.29 -1.74
C ALA A 102 -9.66 6.28 -2.71
N GLY A 103 -9.12 5.05 -2.75
CA GLY A 103 -9.64 3.96 -3.56
C GLY A 103 -11.07 3.59 -3.16
N ALA A 104 -11.35 3.45 -1.86
CA ALA A 104 -12.68 3.09 -1.37
C ALA A 104 -13.74 4.13 -1.75
N LEU A 105 -13.45 5.43 -1.65
CA LEU A 105 -14.38 6.48 -2.06
C LEU A 105 -14.65 6.51 -3.57
N LYS A 106 -13.70 6.04 -4.38
CA LYS A 106 -13.90 5.89 -5.82
C LYS A 106 -14.81 4.71 -6.14
N VAL A 107 -14.63 3.58 -5.46
CA VAL A 107 -15.41 2.34 -5.70
C VAL A 107 -16.82 2.43 -5.10
N PHE A 108 -16.96 3.04 -3.93
CA PHE A 108 -18.22 3.13 -3.16
C PHE A 108 -18.59 4.60 -2.87
N PRO A 109 -18.98 5.38 -3.91
CA PRO A 109 -19.25 6.80 -3.76
C PRO A 109 -20.48 7.07 -2.88
N GLY A 110 -20.31 7.90 -1.85
CA GLY A 110 -21.41 8.33 -0.97
C GLY A 110 -21.76 7.34 0.14
N GLU A 111 -20.98 6.28 0.33
CA GLU A 111 -21.21 5.25 1.34
C GLU A 111 -20.25 5.37 2.54
N ASN A 112 -20.68 4.82 3.68
CA ASN A 112 -19.77 4.59 4.80
C ASN A 112 -18.97 3.31 4.50
N CYS A 113 -17.65 3.42 4.45
CA CYS A 113 -16.75 2.33 4.08
C CYS A 113 -15.87 1.93 5.26
N LEU A 114 -15.85 0.64 5.58
CA LEU A 114 -14.81 0.03 6.42
C LEU A 114 -13.87 -0.79 5.53
N VAL A 115 -12.69 -0.25 5.24
CA VAL A 115 -11.68 -0.93 4.43
C VAL A 115 -10.77 -1.75 5.35
N ILE A 116 -10.75 -3.05 5.13
CA ILE A 116 -9.93 -4.00 5.88
C ILE A 116 -8.83 -4.49 4.95
N CYS A 117 -7.57 -4.16 5.25
CA CYS A 117 -6.41 -4.66 4.52
C CYS A 117 -5.75 -5.76 5.36
N VAL A 118 -5.56 -6.94 4.78
CA VAL A 118 -4.92 -8.09 5.43
C VAL A 118 -3.53 -8.28 4.81
N GLY A 119 -2.49 -7.97 5.58
CA GLY A 119 -1.10 -8.20 5.20
C GLY A 119 -0.25 -8.49 6.44
N THR A 120 0.97 -7.94 6.50
CA THR A 120 1.85 -8.04 7.68
C THR A 120 1.11 -7.64 8.96
N ALA A 121 0.35 -6.55 8.88
CA ALA A 121 -0.66 -6.16 9.85
C ALA A 121 -2.04 -6.17 9.19
N ILE A 122 -3.08 -6.32 9.99
CA ILE A 122 -4.45 -6.05 9.57
C ILE A 122 -4.77 -4.59 9.90
N THR A 123 -5.11 -3.78 8.90
CA THR A 123 -5.54 -2.40 9.12
C THR A 123 -7.02 -2.26 8.84
N TYR A 124 -7.70 -1.51 9.71
CA TYR A 124 -9.10 -1.15 9.59
C TYR A 124 -9.16 0.35 9.35
N ASN A 125 -9.90 0.77 8.33
CA ASN A 125 -9.95 2.16 7.90
C ASN A 125 -11.41 2.55 7.68
N TYR A 126 -11.92 3.43 8.54
CA TYR A 126 -13.29 3.88 8.47
C TYR A 126 -13.37 5.24 7.78
N ILE A 127 -14.09 5.28 6.66
CA ILE A 127 -14.37 6.48 5.88
C ILE A 127 -15.89 6.68 5.86
N THR A 128 -16.36 7.86 6.24
CA THR A 128 -17.79 8.16 6.23
C THR A 128 -18.27 8.55 4.84
N SER A 129 -19.57 8.45 4.57
CA SER A 129 -20.22 8.97 3.37
C SER A 129 -19.94 10.46 3.10
N SER A 130 -19.73 11.25 4.15
CA SER A 130 -19.32 12.67 4.07
C SER A 130 -17.83 12.89 3.79
N LYS A 131 -17.09 11.86 3.34
CA LYS A 131 -15.66 11.92 2.99
C LYS A 131 -14.74 12.34 4.15
N TYR A 132 -15.03 11.86 5.36
CA TYR A 132 -14.10 11.96 6.49
C TYR A 132 -13.43 10.61 6.74
N PHE A 133 -12.10 10.59 6.70
CA PHE A 133 -11.33 9.49 7.23
C PHE A 133 -11.30 9.61 8.76
N ARG A 134 -12.01 8.72 9.45
CA ARG A 134 -12.18 8.74 10.91
C ARG A 134 -11.13 7.91 11.66
N GLY A 135 -10.21 7.29 10.93
CA GLY A 135 -9.21 6.41 11.51
C GLY A 135 -9.62 4.95 11.47
N GLY A 136 -9.26 4.21 12.51
CA GLY A 136 -9.58 2.80 12.66
C GLY A 136 -8.55 2.12 13.54
N ALA A 137 -8.27 0.84 13.28
CA ALA A 137 -7.43 0.00 14.14
C ALA A 137 -6.30 -0.66 13.34
N ILE A 138 -5.26 -1.08 14.05
CA ILE A 138 -4.18 -1.91 13.52
C ILE A 138 -4.07 -3.13 14.44
N SER A 139 -4.05 -4.33 13.86
CA SER A 139 -3.80 -5.57 14.61
C SER A 139 -2.71 -6.40 13.91
N PRO A 140 -2.05 -7.33 14.62
CA PRO A 140 -1.13 -8.26 13.97
C PRO A 140 -1.80 -9.04 12.84
N GLY A 141 -1.10 -9.19 11.71
CA GLY A 141 -1.50 -10.07 10.60
C GLY A 141 -1.43 -11.55 10.99
N PRO A 142 -2.02 -12.45 10.18
CA PRO A 142 -2.05 -13.88 10.47
C PRO A 142 -0.67 -14.45 10.79
N ARG A 143 0.32 -14.17 9.94
CA ARG A 143 1.72 -14.60 10.13
C ARG A 143 2.31 -14.11 11.45
N LEU A 144 2.18 -12.83 11.78
CA LEU A 144 2.66 -12.26 13.04
C LEU A 144 1.99 -12.90 14.26
N ARG A 145 0.71 -13.30 14.15
CA ARG A 145 0.01 -14.01 15.24
C ARG A 145 0.60 -15.40 15.45
N PHE A 146 0.87 -16.16 14.39
CA PHE A 146 1.52 -17.47 14.50
C PHE A 146 2.93 -17.35 15.06
N GLU A 147 3.73 -16.40 14.57
CA GLU A 147 5.08 -16.13 15.08
C GLU A 147 5.04 -15.73 16.56
N SER A 148 4.10 -14.87 16.96
CA SER A 148 3.95 -14.46 18.35
C SER A 148 3.57 -15.64 19.25
N LEU A 149 2.63 -16.50 18.85
CA LEU A 149 2.22 -17.65 19.65
C LEU A 149 3.35 -18.68 19.77
N HIS A 150 4.04 -18.97 18.67
CA HIS A 150 5.19 -19.87 18.68
C HIS A 150 6.33 -19.34 19.56
N THR A 151 6.64 -18.05 19.48
CA THR A 151 7.76 -17.45 20.22
C THR A 151 7.44 -17.25 21.71
N GLN A 152 6.18 -17.03 22.07
CA GLN A 152 5.76 -16.69 23.44
C GLN A 152 5.14 -17.89 24.20
N THR A 153 5.24 -19.10 23.67
CA THR A 153 4.75 -20.32 24.35
C THR A 153 5.70 -21.51 24.10
N ASP A 154 5.84 -22.41 25.09
CA ASP A 154 6.86 -23.47 25.02
C ASP A 154 6.58 -24.60 24.03
N LYS A 155 5.30 -24.83 23.70
CA LYS A 155 4.85 -26.05 23.00
C LYS A 155 4.12 -25.79 21.69
N LEU A 156 3.79 -24.54 21.35
CA LEU A 156 3.08 -24.28 20.11
C LEU A 156 4.07 -24.30 18.94
N PRO A 157 3.82 -25.13 17.89
CA PRO A 157 4.66 -25.14 16.71
C PRO A 157 4.48 -23.86 15.89
N LEU A 158 5.50 -23.50 15.11
CA LEU A 158 5.37 -22.45 14.11
C LEU A 158 4.53 -22.97 12.95
N LEU A 159 3.33 -22.42 12.80
CA LEU A 159 2.46 -22.73 11.67
C LEU A 159 2.85 -21.89 10.45
N GLU A 160 2.80 -22.51 9.28
CA GLU A 160 2.86 -21.82 8.00
C GLU A 160 1.45 -21.38 7.58
N GLU A 161 1.36 -20.30 6.80
CA GLU A 161 0.10 -19.80 6.29
C GLU A 161 -0.33 -20.66 5.09
N GLU A 162 -1.23 -21.63 5.30
CA GLU A 162 -1.90 -22.30 4.19
C GLU A 162 -2.97 -21.35 3.61
N MET A 163 -2.66 -20.68 2.49
CA MET A 163 -3.68 -20.02 1.67
C MET A 163 -4.48 -21.07 0.90
N GLY A 164 -5.39 -21.74 1.60
CA GLY A 164 -6.35 -22.66 1.03
C GLY A 164 -7.56 -22.75 1.93
N TYR A 165 -8.73 -22.38 1.41
CA TYR A 165 -9.99 -22.82 2.00
C TYR A 165 -9.93 -24.35 2.09
N ALA A 166 -9.99 -24.92 3.30
CA ALA A 166 -10.54 -26.26 3.42
C ALA A 166 -12.02 -26.14 3.04
N PRO A 167 -12.49 -26.73 1.93
CA PRO A 167 -13.92 -26.76 1.65
C PRO A 167 -14.56 -27.57 2.79
N VAL A 168 -15.52 -26.94 3.48
CA VAL A 168 -16.46 -27.65 4.36
C VAL A 168 -17.71 -27.95 3.55
#